data_AF-A0AAW7XK73-F1
#
_entry.id   AF-A0AAW7XK73-F1
#
_cell.length_a   1.000
_cell.length_b   1.000
_cell.length_c   1.000
_cell.angle_alpha   90.00
_cell.angle_beta   90.00
_cell.angle_gamma   90.00
#
_symmetry.space_group_name_H-M   'P 1'
#
loop_
_entity.id
_entity.type
_entity.pdbx_description
1 polymer ?
#
loop_
_entity_poly.entity_id
_entity_poly.type
_entity_poly.pdbx_seq_one_letter_code
_entity_poly.pdbx_strand_id
1 'polypeptide(L)' 'MCLLADEPTSRLDPITAKKVSAMLVTAAQKQRCAVILVSHDPDLIDHRCDRVIRLSAL' A
#
# COMPACT_ATOMS: atom_id res chain seq x y z
N MET A 1 -3.70 8.83 13.98
CA MET A 1 -2.38 8.90 13.30
C MET A 1 -2.54 8.33 11.90
N CYS A 2 -1.88 8.90 10.90
CA CYS A 2 -1.99 8.47 9.50
C CYS A 2 -0.59 8.39 8.86
N LEU A 3 -0.35 7.33 8.10
CA LEU A 3 0.83 7.11 7.28
C LEU A 3 0.45 7.35 5.81
N LEU A 4 1.16 8.26 5.14
CA LEU A 4 1.07 8.44 3.70
C LEU A 4 2.28 7.76 3.07
N ALA A 5 2.03 6.81 2.16
CA ALA A 5 3.05 6.03 1.50
C ALA A 5 2.88 6.14 -0.02
N ASP A 6 3.77 6.92 -0.64
CA ASP A 6 3.82 7.10 -2.09
C ASP A 6 4.81 6.10 -2.71
N GLU A 7 4.30 5.13 -3.46
CA GLU A 7 5.07 4.05 -4.10
C GLU A 7 6.13 3.39 -3.17
N PRO A 8 5.73 2.90 -1.98
CA PRO A 8 6.66 2.47 -0.93
C PRO A 8 7.48 1.22 -1.28
N THR A 9 7.11 0.53 -2.35
CA THR A 9 7.77 -0.68 -2.85
C THR A 9 8.47 -0.46 -4.18
N SER A 10 8.62 0.80 -4.62
CA SER A 10 9.32 1.13 -5.86
C SER A 10 10.76 0.57 -5.86
N ARG A 11 11.20 0.08 -7.03
CA ARG A 11 12.52 -0.52 -7.27
C ARG A 11 12.83 -1.83 -6.53
N LEU A 12 11.86 -2.40 -5.81
CA LEU A 12 11.99 -3.75 -5.27
C LEU A 12 11.61 -4.80 -6.32
N ASP A 13 12.19 -5.99 -6.21
CA ASP A 13 11.68 -7.14 -6.96
C ASP A 13 10.25 -7.49 -6.50
N PRO A 14 9.42 -8.12 -7.35
CA PRO A 14 8.01 -8.37 -7.03
C PRO A 14 7.78 -9.17 -5.74
N ILE A 15 8.70 -10.09 -5.39
CA ILE A 15 8.57 -10.92 -4.19
C ILE A 15 8.83 -10.06 -2.95
N THR A 16 9.88 -9.25 -2.97
CA THR A 16 10.22 -8.35 -1.86
C THR A 16 9.17 -7.24 -1.71
N ALA A 17 8.67 -6.68 -2.81
CA ALA A 17 7.58 -5.69 -2.79
C ALA A 17 6.34 -6.21 -2.03
N LYS A 18 5.87 -7.41 -2.37
CA LYS A 18 4.72 -8.05 -1.70
C LYS A 18 4.95 -8.29 -0.21
N LYS A 19 6.17 -8.65 0.19
CA LYS A 19 6.54 -8.83 1.61
C LYS A 19 6.54 -7.50 2.36
N VAL A 20 7.18 -6.48 1.80
CA VAL A 20 7.30 -5.15 2.43
C VAL A 20 5.94 -4.49 2.60
N SER A 21 5.10 -4.52 1.57
CA SER A 21 3.74 -3.96 1.66
C SER A 21 2.88 -4.67 2.71
N ALA A 22 2.94 -6.00 2.78
CA ALA A 22 2.24 -6.77 3.80
C ALA A 22 2.71 -6.41 5.23
N MET A 23 4.02 -6.24 5.42
CA MET A 23 4.58 -5.82 6.71
C MET A 23 4.13 -4.40 7.08
N LEU A 24 4.12 -3.46 6.13
CA LEU A 24 3.69 -2.08 6.34
C LEU A 24 2.23 -2.02 6.79
N VAL A 25 1.33 -2.71 6.09
CA VAL A 25 -0.11 -2.76 6.43
C VAL A 25 -0.32 -3.39 7.80
N THR A 26 0.36 -4.51 8.08
CA THR A 26 0.27 -5.20 9.38
C THR A 26 0.76 -4.32 10.53
N ALA A 27 1.86 -3.59 10.33
CA ALA A 27 2.40 -2.69 11.34
C ALA A 27 1.45 -1.52 11.63
N ALA A 28 0.87 -0.94 10.58
CA ALA A 28 -0.09 0.15 10.72
C ALA A 28 -1.36 -0.28 11.47
N GLN A 29 -1.88 -1.48 11.19
CA GLN A 29 -3.02 -2.05 11.91
C GLN A 29 -2.73 -2.21 13.42
N LYS A 30 -1.56 -2.76 13.77
CA LYS A 30 -1.13 -2.90 15.19
C LYS A 30 -1.07 -1.57 15.93
N GLN A 31 -0.72 -0.50 15.22
CA GLN A 31 -0.61 0.85 15.77
C GLN A 31 -1.92 1.65 15.70
N ARG A 32 -3.02 1.06 15.20
CA ARG A 32 -4.28 1.78 14.90
C ARG A 32 -4.03 3.03 14.05
N CYS A 33 -3.15 2.90 13.06
CA CYS A 33 -2.76 3.95 12.13
C CYS A 33 -3.45 3.72 10.78
N ALA A 34 -4.10 4.74 10.24
CA ALA A 34 -4.65 4.69 8.89
C ALA A 34 -3.51 4.80 7.87
N VAL A 35 -3.56 4.01 6.79
CA VAL A 35 -2.57 4.10 5.69
C VAL A 35 -3.26 4.62 4.45
N ILE A 36 -2.71 5.67 3.86
CA ILE A 36 -3.00 6.09 2.49
C ILE A 36 -1.84 5.63 1.63
N LEU A 37 -2.13 4.71 0.71
CA LEU A 37 -1.16 4.08 -0.17
C LEU A 37 -1.41 4.55 -1.61
N VAL A 38 -0.37 5.05 -2.26
CA VAL A 38 -0.37 5.33 -3.70
C VAL A 38 0.48 4.26 -4.37
N SER A 39 -0.11 3.52 -5.31
CA SER A 39 0.60 2.52 -6.08
C SER A 39 -0.08 2.26 -7.43
N HIS A 40 0.70 1.79 -8.39
CA HIS A 40 0.22 1.22 -9.66
C HIS A 40 0.14 -0.32 -9.65
N ASP A 41 0.48 -0.99 -8.54
CA ASP A 41 0.44 -2.46 -8.42
C ASP A 41 -0.97 -2.97 -8.08
N PRO A 42 -1.67 -3.65 -9.01
CA PRO A 42 -3.03 -4.14 -8.77
C PRO A 42 -3.09 -5.26 -7.72
N ASP A 43 -2.07 -6.13 -7.63
CA ASP A 43 -2.06 -7.23 -6.65
C ASP A 43 -2.04 -6.67 -5.22
N LEU A 44 -1.28 -5.58 -5.03
CA LEU A 44 -1.22 -4.87 -3.76
C LEU A 44 -2.57 -4.23 -3.41
N ILE A 45 -3.15 -3.51 -4.38
CA ILE A 45 -4.42 -2.79 -4.20
C ILE A 45 -5.56 -3.76 -3.87
N ASP A 46 -5.70 -4.84 -4.65
CA ASP A 46 -6.84 -5.75 -4.57
C ASP A 46 -6.81 -6.62 -3.30
N HIS A 47 -5.62 -6.89 -2.74
CA HIS A 47 -5.47 -7.77 -1.59
C HIS A 47 -5.24 -7.07 -0.26
N ARG A 48 -4.88 -5.78 -0.25
CA ARG A 48 -4.44 -5.09 0.98
C ARG A 48 -5.17 -3.80 1.29
N CYS A 49 -5.89 -3.20 0.35
CA CYS A 49 -6.61 -1.95 0.59
C CYS A 49 -8.06 -2.21 0.98
N ASP A 50 -8.50 -1.63 2.10
CA ASP A 50 -9.91 -1.66 2.50
C ASP A 50 -10.79 -0.83 1.56
N ARG A 51 -10.23 0.22 0.96
CA ARG A 51 -10.90 1.15 0.05
C ARG A 51 -9.95 1.54 -1.08
N VAL A 52 -10.49 1.68 -2.28
CA VAL A 52 -9.72 2.05 -3.48
C VAL A 52 -10.32 3.30 -4.11
N ILE A 53 -9.47 4.29 -4.40
CA ILE A 53 -9.82 5.47 -5.18
C ILE A 53 -9.00 5.40 -6.47
N ARG A 54 -9.69 5.29 -7.62
CA ARG A 54 -9.03 5.31 -8.93
C ARG A 54 -8.90 6.75 -9.41
N LEU A 55 -7.69 7.15 -9.78
CA LEU A 55 -7.43 8.42 -10.42
C LEU A 55 -7.37 8.20 -11.93
N SER A 56 -8.09 9.03 -12.68
CA SER A 56 -8.09 9.04 -14.15
C SER A 56 -7.95 10.48 -14.63
N ALA A 57 -7.20 10.68 -15.71
CA ALA A 57 -7.27 11.94 -16.45
C ALA A 57 -8.67 12.05 -17.10
N LEU A 58 -9.25 13.26 -17.09
CA LEU A 58 -10.52 13.58 -17.73
C LEU A 58 -10.46 13.35 -19.25
#